data_AF-A0A850Q4W3-F1
#
_entry.id   AF-A0A850Q4W3-F1
#
_cell.length_a   1.000
_cell.length_b   1.000
_cell.length_c   1.000
_cell.angle_alpha   90.00
_cell.angle_beta   90.00
_cell.angle_gamma   90.00
#
_symmetry.space_group_name_H-M   'P 1'
#
loop_
_entity.id
_entity.type
_entity.pdbx_description
1 polymer ?
#
loop_
_entity_poly.entity_id
_entity_poly.type
_entity_poly.pdbx_seq_one_letter_code
_entity_poly.pdbx_strand_id
1 'polypeptide(L)'
;MREVDMDTDYLLVLHDRIRSKCLPIFNSGHFKHAAIEAMTTVELSIKEKTGLDIKSGVALCKNVFNGEKGLQLAVPFGDALQEHASKLFQAVFSYYRNYAAHDGSKIDAKQCIRILVLASELLDLLNASELRYEPLRKLVDTGVFPDEASAKKLLTLLDGYSMPELVYDGLYEILAKHGFSDEQMQSLLEIGLMYIGAVNVNVPLELQIDSEIEEHECFELTAVGRGILKGIYR
;
A
#
# COMPACT_ATOMS: atom_id res chain seq x y z
N MET A 1 -14.78 25.42 -30.94
CA MET A 1 -14.50 23.98 -31.06
C MET A 1 -13.14 23.90 -31.75
N ARG A 2 -12.06 23.53 -31.04
CA ARG A 2 -10.74 23.40 -31.67
C ARG A 2 -10.74 22.12 -32.49
N GLU A 3 -10.25 22.20 -33.73
CA GLU A 3 -9.93 21.02 -34.53
C GLU A 3 -8.81 20.26 -33.81
N VAL A 4 -9.04 18.95 -33.66
CA VAL A 4 -8.15 17.96 -33.04
C VAL A 4 -7.24 17.46 -34.16
N ASP A 5 -5.94 17.75 -34.07
CA ASP A 5 -4.91 17.30 -34.99
C ASP A 5 -4.39 15.91 -34.55
N MET A 6 -4.79 14.87 -35.28
CA MET A 6 -4.53 13.47 -34.91
C MET A 6 -3.03 13.11 -34.79
N ASP A 7 -2.11 13.90 -35.35
CA ASP A 7 -0.69 13.57 -35.35
C ASP A 7 0.01 13.82 -33.99
N THR A 8 -0.58 14.60 -33.08
CA THR A 8 0.01 14.85 -31.73
C THR A 8 -0.97 14.84 -30.56
N ASP A 9 -2.27 14.70 -30.78
CA ASP A 9 -3.27 14.86 -29.72
C ASP A 9 -3.27 13.79 -28.63
N TYR A 10 -2.66 12.63 -28.88
CA TYR A 10 -2.48 11.63 -27.82
C TYR A 10 -1.63 12.16 -26.66
N LEU A 11 -0.78 13.17 -26.88
CA LEU A 11 0.04 13.79 -25.83
C LEU A 11 -0.79 14.49 -24.75
N LEU A 12 -2.00 14.94 -25.10
CA LEU A 12 -2.91 15.62 -24.18
C LEU A 12 -3.45 14.67 -23.09
N VAL A 13 -3.57 13.38 -23.42
CA VAL A 13 -4.10 12.35 -22.51
C VAL A 13 -2.99 11.55 -21.81
N LEU A 14 -1.72 11.90 -22.04
CA LEU A 14 -0.62 11.24 -21.34
C LEU A 14 -0.43 11.82 -19.95
N HIS A 15 -0.34 10.92 -18.97
CA HIS A 15 0.02 11.24 -17.60
C HIS A 15 1.47 11.76 -17.53
N ASP A 16 1.76 12.71 -16.63
CA ASP A 16 3.07 13.39 -16.55
C ASP A 16 4.26 12.45 -16.35
N ARG A 17 4.07 11.38 -15.56
CA ARG A 17 5.11 10.34 -15.40
C ARG A 17 5.39 9.60 -16.71
N ILE A 18 4.38 9.39 -17.55
CA ILE A 18 4.54 8.75 -18.87
C ILE A 18 5.19 9.73 -19.85
N ARG A 19 4.76 11.00 -19.84
CA ARG A 19 5.37 12.04 -20.68
C ARG A 19 6.86 12.18 -20.42
N SER A 20 7.25 12.27 -19.15
CA SER A 20 8.65 12.48 -18.77
C SER A 20 9.55 11.26 -19.04
N LYS A 21 9.07 10.05 -18.74
CA LYS A 21 9.91 8.83 -18.85
C LYS A 21 9.85 8.14 -20.20
N CYS A 22 8.68 8.11 -20.85
CA CYS A 22 8.45 7.24 -22.00
C CYS A 22 8.57 7.98 -23.34
N LEU A 23 8.21 9.27 -23.43
CA LEU A 23 8.27 10.00 -24.70
C LEU A 23 9.69 10.11 -25.30
N PRO A 24 10.76 10.35 -24.51
CA PRO A 24 12.12 10.33 -25.07
C PRO A 24 12.49 8.99 -25.72
N ILE A 25 12.04 7.89 -25.11
CA ILE A 25 12.27 6.52 -25.61
C ILE A 25 11.42 6.25 -26.86
N PHE A 26 10.18 6.73 -26.87
CA PHE A 26 9.29 6.64 -28.02
C PHE A 26 9.84 7.41 -29.23
N ASN A 27 10.26 8.67 -29.03
CA ASN A 27 10.75 9.56 -30.08
C ASN A 27 12.08 9.09 -30.70
N SER A 28 12.84 8.25 -30.00
CA SER A 28 14.04 7.58 -30.53
C SER A 28 13.73 6.29 -31.28
N GLY A 29 12.46 5.92 -31.45
CA GLY A 29 12.02 4.73 -32.19
C GLY A 29 12.06 3.43 -31.37
N HIS A 30 12.36 3.49 -30.06
CA HIS A 30 12.46 2.33 -29.20
C HIS A 30 11.11 1.95 -28.57
N PHE A 31 10.12 1.67 -29.41
CA PHE A 31 8.71 1.48 -29.02
C PHE A 31 8.47 0.38 -27.96
N LYS A 32 9.12 -0.79 -28.11
CA LYS A 32 9.05 -1.85 -27.10
C LYS A 32 9.54 -1.37 -25.74
N HIS A 33 10.67 -0.66 -25.69
CA HIS A 33 11.25 -0.17 -24.44
C HIS A 33 10.35 0.90 -23.80
N ALA A 34 9.79 1.81 -24.60
CA ALA A 34 8.84 2.81 -24.11
C ALA A 34 7.57 2.16 -23.52
N ALA A 35 7.06 1.09 -24.15
CA ALA A 35 5.91 0.35 -23.65
C ALA A 35 6.21 -0.41 -22.34
N ILE A 36 7.39 -1.03 -22.22
CA ILE A 36 7.84 -1.65 -20.97
C ILE A 36 7.96 -0.59 -19.88
N GLU A 37 8.63 0.53 -20.15
CA GLU A 37 8.84 1.61 -19.19
C GLU A 37 7.51 2.20 -18.69
N ALA A 38 6.53 2.33 -19.57
CA ALA A 38 5.20 2.80 -19.19
C ALA A 38 4.52 1.85 -18.18
N MET A 39 4.51 0.54 -18.47
CA MET A 39 3.91 -0.44 -17.56
C MET A 39 4.70 -0.61 -16.26
N THR A 40 6.03 -0.53 -16.31
CA THR A 40 6.89 -0.49 -15.13
C THR A 40 6.59 0.74 -14.28
N THR A 41 6.35 1.90 -14.90
CA THR A 41 5.96 3.12 -14.20
C THR A 41 4.64 2.96 -13.45
N VAL A 42 3.65 2.29 -14.03
CA VAL A 42 2.40 1.93 -13.32
C VAL A 42 2.70 1.01 -12.14
N GLU A 43 3.46 -0.06 -12.35
CA GLU A 43 3.82 -1.03 -11.30
C GLU A 43 4.52 -0.35 -10.12
N LEU A 44 5.54 0.46 -10.39
CA LEU A 44 6.26 1.23 -9.37
C LEU A 44 5.34 2.19 -8.63
N SER A 45 4.41 2.85 -9.33
CA SER A 45 3.46 3.75 -8.69
C SER A 45 2.53 3.00 -7.72
N ILE A 46 2.13 1.76 -8.05
CA ILE A 46 1.36 0.91 -7.13
C ILE A 46 2.20 0.56 -5.90
N LYS A 47 3.47 0.17 -6.09
CA LYS A 47 4.39 -0.18 -5.00
C LYS A 47 4.68 1.00 -4.09
N GLU A 48 4.99 2.16 -4.66
CA GLU A 48 5.19 3.44 -3.96
C GLU A 48 3.96 3.77 -3.10
N LYS A 49 2.75 3.64 -3.67
CA LYS A 49 1.52 3.96 -2.95
C LYS A 49 1.24 2.95 -1.83
N THR A 50 1.47 1.67 -2.06
CA THR A 50 1.06 0.60 -1.13
C THR A 50 2.15 0.16 -0.14
N GLY A 51 3.40 0.58 -0.35
CA GLY A 51 4.56 0.12 0.42
C GLY A 51 4.89 -1.37 0.23
N LEU A 52 4.33 -2.02 -0.79
CA LEU A 52 4.57 -3.43 -1.10
C LEU A 52 5.74 -3.56 -2.10
N ASP A 53 6.80 -4.26 -1.72
CA ASP A 53 7.97 -4.44 -2.62
C ASP A 53 8.07 -5.84 -3.24
N ILE A 54 7.45 -6.85 -2.63
CA ILE A 54 7.77 -8.26 -2.91
C ILE A 54 7.04 -8.81 -4.17
N LYS A 55 5.93 -8.21 -4.60
CA LYS A 55 5.08 -8.74 -5.70
C LYS A 55 5.19 -7.89 -6.97
N SER A 56 5.01 -8.51 -8.13
CA SER A 56 5.01 -7.83 -9.44
C SER A 56 3.87 -8.33 -10.34
N GLY A 57 3.60 -7.62 -11.44
CA GLY A 57 2.65 -8.09 -12.43
C GLY A 57 1.20 -8.17 -11.94
N VAL A 58 0.48 -9.18 -12.44
CA VAL A 58 -0.93 -9.45 -12.06
C VAL A 58 -1.05 -9.82 -10.57
N ALA A 59 -0.05 -10.49 -10.00
CA ALA A 59 -0.05 -10.89 -8.59
C ALA A 59 -0.03 -9.68 -7.64
N LEU A 60 0.71 -8.62 -8.02
CA LEU A 60 0.65 -7.34 -7.31
C LEU A 60 -0.77 -6.76 -7.36
N CYS A 61 -1.36 -6.66 -8.55
CA CYS A 61 -2.71 -6.10 -8.72
C CYS A 61 -3.76 -6.86 -7.89
N LYS A 62 -3.75 -8.20 -7.92
CA LYS A 62 -4.68 -9.01 -7.11
C LYS A 62 -4.52 -8.76 -5.61
N ASN A 63 -3.28 -8.64 -5.14
CA ASN A 63 -3.02 -8.41 -3.72
C ASN A 63 -3.45 -7.01 -3.26
N VAL A 64 -3.24 -6.01 -4.12
CA VAL A 64 -3.52 -4.60 -3.80
C VAL A 64 -5.01 -4.28 -3.88
N PHE A 65 -5.70 -4.75 -4.93
CA PHE A 65 -7.08 -4.36 -5.20
C PHE A 65 -8.12 -5.35 -4.64
N ASN A 66 -7.73 -6.61 -4.40
CA ASN A 66 -8.63 -7.66 -3.92
C ASN A 66 -8.14 -8.31 -2.61
N GLY A 67 -7.11 -7.76 -1.96
CA GLY A 67 -6.51 -8.30 -0.73
C GLY A 67 -6.69 -7.42 0.49
N GLU A 68 -6.08 -7.82 1.61
CA GLU A 68 -6.21 -7.22 2.96
C GLU A 68 -5.81 -5.74 3.04
N LYS A 69 -5.06 -5.22 2.07
CA LYS A 69 -4.57 -3.82 2.02
C LYS A 69 -5.44 -2.88 1.18
N GLY A 70 -6.59 -3.37 0.71
CA GLY A 70 -7.60 -2.75 -0.16
C GLY A 70 -7.34 -1.31 -0.63
N LEU A 71 -6.58 -1.14 -1.71
CA LEU A 71 -6.50 0.15 -2.39
C LEU A 71 -7.81 0.41 -3.15
N GLN A 72 -8.55 1.45 -2.77
CA GLN A 72 -9.76 1.87 -3.49
C GLN A 72 -9.37 2.87 -4.58
N LEU A 73 -9.52 2.46 -5.84
CA LEU A 73 -9.19 3.29 -7.00
C LEU A 73 -10.06 4.54 -7.04
N ALA A 74 -9.58 5.65 -7.60
CA ALA A 74 -10.47 6.76 -7.91
C ALA A 74 -11.20 6.45 -9.20
N VAL A 75 -12.41 5.90 -9.09
CA VAL A 75 -13.19 5.53 -10.26
C VAL A 75 -14.08 6.71 -10.64
N PRO A 76 -13.77 7.45 -11.74
CA PRO A 76 -14.46 8.69 -12.08
C PRO A 76 -15.95 8.48 -12.42
N PHE A 77 -16.32 7.23 -12.73
CA PHE A 77 -17.67 6.84 -13.09
C PHE A 77 -18.47 6.26 -11.91
N GLY A 78 -17.94 6.33 -10.69
CA GLY A 78 -18.62 5.96 -9.46
C GLY A 78 -18.11 4.67 -8.81
N ASP A 79 -18.30 4.58 -7.49
CA ASP A 79 -17.77 3.48 -6.66
C ASP A 79 -18.34 2.09 -6.99
N ALA A 80 -19.52 2.02 -7.62
CA ALA A 80 -20.09 0.76 -8.10
C ALA A 80 -19.17 0.05 -9.12
N LEU A 81 -18.22 0.77 -9.72
CA LEU A 81 -17.30 0.24 -10.73
C LEU A 81 -15.91 -0.12 -10.19
N GLN A 82 -15.69 -0.10 -8.87
CA GLN A 82 -14.40 -0.49 -8.25
C GLN A 82 -13.90 -1.86 -8.70
N GLU A 83 -14.77 -2.87 -8.68
CA GLU A 83 -14.40 -4.22 -9.08
C GLU A 83 -13.99 -4.28 -10.57
N HIS A 84 -14.69 -3.51 -11.41
CA HIS A 84 -14.37 -3.41 -12.83
C HIS A 84 -13.05 -2.69 -13.07
N ALA A 85 -12.76 -1.63 -12.32
CA ALA A 85 -11.48 -0.93 -12.38
C ALA A 85 -10.33 -1.83 -11.92
N SER A 86 -10.49 -2.60 -10.83
CA SER A 86 -9.52 -3.62 -10.40
C SER A 86 -9.27 -4.66 -11.52
N LYS A 87 -10.33 -5.16 -12.15
CA LYS A 87 -10.22 -6.10 -13.28
C LYS A 87 -9.52 -5.49 -14.48
N LEU A 88 -9.70 -4.19 -14.75
CA LEU A 88 -8.98 -3.47 -15.81
C LEU A 88 -7.47 -3.50 -15.56
N PHE A 89 -7.00 -3.18 -14.36
CA PHE A 89 -5.58 -3.28 -14.00
C PHE A 89 -5.05 -4.69 -14.26
N GLN A 90 -5.73 -5.72 -13.76
CA GLN A 90 -5.32 -7.11 -13.94
C GLN A 90 -5.24 -7.52 -15.42
N ALA A 91 -6.24 -7.13 -16.21
CA ALA A 91 -6.30 -7.43 -17.64
C ALA A 91 -5.17 -6.71 -18.41
N VAL A 92 -4.94 -5.43 -18.16
CA VAL A 92 -3.89 -4.64 -18.82
C VAL A 92 -2.50 -5.20 -18.47
N PHE A 93 -2.27 -5.56 -17.20
CA PHE A 93 -1.01 -6.19 -16.80
C PHE A 93 -0.81 -7.56 -17.46
N SER A 94 -1.86 -8.38 -17.51
CA SER A 94 -1.79 -9.70 -18.12
C SER A 94 -1.54 -9.62 -19.63
N TYR A 95 -2.19 -8.67 -20.32
CA TYR A 95 -2.16 -8.58 -21.77
C TYR A 95 -0.96 -7.78 -22.28
N TYR A 96 -0.76 -6.56 -21.77
CA TYR A 96 0.28 -5.65 -22.29
C TYR A 96 1.60 -5.78 -21.55
N ARG A 97 1.60 -5.65 -20.21
CA ARG A 97 2.86 -5.65 -19.43
C ARG A 97 3.62 -6.96 -19.60
N ASN A 98 2.94 -8.10 -19.43
CA ASN A 98 3.59 -9.40 -19.56
C ASN A 98 4.07 -9.66 -20.99
N TYR A 99 3.27 -9.30 -22.01
CA TYR A 99 3.70 -9.44 -23.40
C TYR A 99 4.93 -8.57 -23.69
N ALA A 100 4.92 -7.30 -23.30
CA ALA A 100 6.03 -6.38 -23.49
C ALA A 100 7.32 -6.86 -22.80
N ALA A 101 7.20 -7.38 -21.57
CA ALA A 101 8.32 -7.88 -20.79
C ALA A 101 8.94 -9.19 -21.33
N HIS A 102 8.13 -10.11 -21.86
CA HIS A 102 8.61 -11.42 -22.31
C HIS A 102 8.96 -11.50 -23.79
N ASP A 103 8.10 -10.95 -24.67
CA ASP A 103 8.30 -10.99 -26.12
C ASP A 103 8.41 -9.55 -26.66
N GLY A 104 7.29 -8.83 -26.68
CA GLY A 104 7.22 -7.45 -27.12
C GLY A 104 7.63 -7.21 -28.58
N SER A 105 7.93 -8.25 -29.37
CA SER A 105 8.42 -8.12 -30.75
C SER A 105 7.44 -7.46 -31.70
N LYS A 106 6.14 -7.52 -31.40
CA LYS A 106 5.06 -6.93 -32.21
C LYS A 106 4.61 -5.55 -31.74
N ILE A 107 5.36 -4.92 -30.83
CA ILE A 107 5.05 -3.56 -30.36
C ILE A 107 5.66 -2.57 -31.36
N ASP A 108 4.87 -2.18 -32.35
CA ASP A 108 5.18 -1.05 -33.23
C ASP A 108 4.71 0.28 -32.60
N ALA A 109 4.95 1.40 -33.31
CA ALA A 109 4.62 2.73 -32.83
C ALA A 109 3.15 2.84 -32.38
N LYS A 110 2.23 2.20 -33.12
CA LYS A 110 0.80 2.27 -32.85
C LYS A 110 0.42 1.53 -31.57
N GLN A 111 0.93 0.33 -31.33
CA GLN A 111 0.64 -0.38 -30.07
C GLN A 111 1.36 0.30 -28.91
N CYS A 112 2.53 0.88 -29.13
CA CYS A 112 3.21 1.64 -28.09
C CYS A 112 2.34 2.81 -27.63
N ILE A 113 1.83 3.65 -28.53
CA ILE A 113 0.91 4.76 -28.18
C ILE A 113 -0.29 4.24 -27.37
N ARG A 114 -0.92 3.14 -27.80
CA ARG A 114 -2.04 2.54 -27.05
C ARG A 114 -1.65 2.14 -25.63
N ILE A 115 -0.47 1.55 -25.45
CA ILE A 115 0.04 1.18 -24.14
C ILE A 115 0.34 2.42 -23.29
N LEU A 116 0.91 3.49 -23.87
CA LEU A 116 1.17 4.76 -23.16
C LEU A 116 -0.13 5.40 -22.65
N VAL A 117 -1.17 5.42 -23.49
CA VAL A 117 -2.49 5.95 -23.13
C VAL A 117 -3.15 5.09 -22.04
N LEU A 118 -3.13 3.76 -22.19
CA LEU A 118 -3.66 2.86 -21.16
C LEU A 118 -2.90 2.99 -19.83
N ALA A 119 -1.58 3.08 -19.86
CA ALA A 119 -0.77 3.30 -18.67
C ALA A 119 -1.11 4.64 -18.00
N SER A 120 -1.42 5.67 -18.79
CA SER A 120 -1.86 6.98 -18.28
C SER A 120 -3.21 6.89 -17.58
N GLU A 121 -4.20 6.22 -18.20
CA GLU A 121 -5.51 5.96 -17.57
C GLU A 121 -5.35 5.22 -16.23
N LEU A 122 -4.51 4.19 -16.17
CA LEU A 122 -4.24 3.47 -14.92
C LEU A 122 -3.58 4.37 -13.87
N LEU A 123 -2.67 5.27 -14.26
CA LEU A 123 -2.04 6.21 -13.33
C LEU A 123 -3.03 7.25 -12.83
N ASP A 124 -3.97 7.70 -13.64
CA ASP A 124 -5.00 8.65 -13.22
C ASP A 124 -5.96 8.02 -12.19
N LEU A 125 -6.41 6.79 -12.46
CA LEU A 125 -7.19 5.99 -11.49
C LEU A 125 -6.41 5.76 -10.19
N LEU A 126 -5.09 5.64 -10.27
CA LEU A 126 -4.21 5.43 -9.13
C LEU A 126 -3.86 6.71 -8.39
N ASN A 127 -3.72 7.87 -9.02
CA ASN A 127 -3.29 9.08 -8.32
C ASN A 127 -4.34 9.57 -7.34
N ALA A 128 -5.59 9.61 -7.77
CA ALA A 128 -6.70 10.05 -6.94
C ALA A 128 -7.22 8.95 -5.99
N SER A 129 -6.68 7.72 -6.07
CA SER A 129 -7.11 6.60 -5.24
C SER A 129 -6.82 6.79 -3.74
N GLU A 130 -7.60 6.16 -2.89
CA GLU A 130 -7.40 6.16 -1.44
C GLU A 130 -7.00 4.76 -0.98
N LEU A 131 -5.98 4.66 -0.13
CA LEU A 131 -5.63 3.41 0.52
C LEU A 131 -6.61 3.19 1.66
N ARG A 132 -7.30 2.05 1.66
CA ARG A 132 -8.17 1.66 2.77
C ARG A 132 -7.63 0.45 3.49
N TYR A 133 -7.80 0.43 4.81
CA TYR A 133 -7.53 -0.75 5.59
C TYR A 133 -8.83 -1.26 6.24
N GLU A 134 -9.56 -2.06 5.48
CA GLU A 134 -10.85 -2.65 5.85
C GLU A 134 -10.85 -3.38 7.20
N PRO A 135 -9.80 -4.12 7.62
CA PRO A 135 -9.82 -4.78 8.92
C PRO A 135 -9.95 -3.81 10.11
N LEU A 136 -9.34 -2.62 10.05
CA LEU A 136 -9.50 -1.62 11.11
C LEU A 136 -10.93 -1.08 11.14
N ARG A 137 -11.49 -0.77 9.97
CA ARG A 137 -12.87 -0.30 9.86
C ARG A 137 -13.87 -1.31 10.40
N LYS A 138 -13.65 -2.61 10.13
CA LYS A 138 -14.46 -3.69 10.71
C LYS A 138 -14.46 -3.66 12.23
N LEU A 139 -13.34 -3.37 12.89
CA LEU A 139 -13.31 -3.26 14.35
C LEU A 139 -14.16 -2.08 14.87
N VAL A 140 -14.29 -1.01 14.10
CA VAL A 140 -15.19 0.09 14.42
C VAL A 140 -16.65 -0.32 14.18
N ASP A 141 -16.94 -0.92 13.03
CA ASP A 141 -18.28 -1.34 12.65
C ASP A 141 -18.85 -2.45 13.57
N THR A 142 -17.99 -3.32 14.12
CA THR A 142 -18.37 -4.35 15.11
C THR A 142 -18.42 -3.82 16.54
N GLY A 143 -18.06 -2.56 16.77
CA GLY A 143 -18.12 -1.90 18.08
C GLY A 143 -16.95 -2.22 19.01
N VAL A 144 -15.89 -2.87 18.52
CA VAL A 144 -14.65 -3.09 19.30
C VAL A 144 -13.99 -1.74 19.62
N PHE A 145 -13.98 -0.82 18.65
CA PHE A 145 -13.59 0.58 18.88
C PHE A 145 -14.76 1.52 18.59
N PRO A 146 -14.90 2.63 19.33
CA PRO A 146 -15.94 3.62 19.05
C PRO A 146 -15.69 4.39 17.75
N ASP A 147 -14.41 4.60 17.39
CA ASP A 147 -13.97 5.23 16.15
C ASP A 147 -12.52 4.83 15.82
N GLU A 148 -12.09 5.10 14.58
CA GLU A 148 -10.70 4.84 14.16
C GLU A 148 -9.66 5.65 14.95
N ALA A 149 -10.04 6.83 15.44
CA ALA A 149 -9.14 7.68 16.22
C ALA A 149 -8.75 6.99 17.53
N SER A 150 -9.68 6.25 18.14
CA SER A 150 -9.46 5.47 19.35
C SER A 150 -8.54 4.27 19.10
N ALA A 151 -8.70 3.58 17.97
CA ALA A 151 -7.76 2.51 17.58
C ALA A 151 -6.35 3.05 17.30
N LYS A 152 -6.24 4.20 16.61
CA LYS A 152 -4.97 4.89 16.36
C LYS A 152 -4.29 5.33 17.66
N LYS A 153 -5.05 5.78 18.65
CA LYS A 153 -4.52 6.10 19.99
C LYS A 153 -3.93 4.87 20.68
N LEU A 154 -4.60 3.71 20.62
CA LEU A 154 -4.07 2.49 21.21
C LEU A 154 -2.80 2.02 20.49
N LEU A 155 -2.79 2.02 19.16
CA LEU A 155 -1.56 1.73 18.38
C LEU A 155 -0.40 2.65 18.75
N THR A 156 -0.67 3.95 18.93
CA THR A 156 0.35 4.93 19.33
C THR A 156 0.83 4.68 20.76
N LEU A 157 -0.08 4.34 21.67
CA LEU A 157 0.23 4.06 23.07
C LEU A 157 1.17 2.86 23.22
N LEU A 158 0.96 1.84 22.39
CA LEU A 158 1.71 0.59 22.48
C LEU A 158 2.93 0.53 21.56
N ASP A 159 3.10 1.43 20.58
CA ASP A 159 4.29 1.42 19.70
C ASP A 159 5.58 1.64 20.51
N GLY A 160 6.42 0.60 20.61
CA GLY A 160 7.64 0.60 21.41
C GLY A 160 7.43 0.41 22.91
N TYR A 161 6.22 0.07 23.36
CA TYR A 161 5.99 -0.30 24.76
C TYR A 161 6.67 -1.64 25.06
N SER A 162 7.53 -1.67 26.08
CA SER A 162 8.25 -2.87 26.50
C SER A 162 7.98 -3.23 27.96
N MET A 163 8.01 -4.53 28.26
CA MET A 163 7.76 -5.10 29.58
C MET A 163 8.60 -6.36 29.81
N PRO A 164 8.96 -6.69 31.06
CA PRO A 164 9.62 -7.97 31.35
C PRO A 164 8.75 -9.16 30.92
N GLU A 165 9.39 -10.24 30.48
CA GLU A 165 8.69 -11.46 30.06
C GLU A 165 7.74 -11.96 31.15
N LEU A 166 6.51 -12.34 30.76
CA LEU A 166 5.46 -12.86 31.66
C LEU A 166 4.95 -11.87 32.73
N VAL A 167 5.34 -10.58 32.69
CA VAL A 167 4.88 -9.54 33.63
C VAL A 167 3.95 -8.54 32.95
N TYR A 168 2.67 -8.90 32.84
CA TYR A 168 1.66 -8.11 32.12
C TYR A 168 0.86 -7.13 32.99
N ASP A 169 1.03 -7.12 34.32
CA ASP A 169 0.23 -6.28 35.21
C ASP A 169 0.33 -4.78 34.86
N GLY A 170 1.54 -4.31 34.55
CA GLY A 170 1.77 -2.93 34.13
C GLY A 170 1.13 -2.59 32.77
N LEU A 171 1.08 -3.56 31.85
CA LEU A 171 0.40 -3.41 30.57
C LEU A 171 -1.12 -3.20 30.80
N TYR A 172 -1.75 -4.08 31.57
CA TYR A 172 -3.18 -3.97 31.85
C TYR A 172 -3.53 -2.70 32.62
N GLU A 173 -2.67 -2.25 33.54
CA GLU A 173 -2.83 -0.97 34.22
C GLU A 173 -2.79 0.21 33.24
N ILE A 174 -1.83 0.22 32.30
CA ILE A 174 -1.71 1.26 31.28
C ILE A 174 -2.92 1.27 30.34
N LEU A 175 -3.40 0.11 29.90
CA LEU A 175 -4.59 -0.01 29.07
C LEU A 175 -5.81 0.59 29.79
N ALA A 176 -6.06 0.14 31.03
CA ALA A 176 -7.18 0.60 31.83
C ALA A 176 -7.12 2.12 32.10
N LYS A 177 -5.93 2.66 32.39
CA LYS A 177 -5.71 4.10 32.62
C LYS A 177 -6.05 4.95 31.41
N HIS A 178 -5.89 4.42 30.20
CA HIS A 178 -6.22 5.10 28.95
C HIS A 178 -7.60 4.73 28.40
N GLY A 179 -8.37 3.92 29.14
CA GLY A 179 -9.73 3.52 28.76
C GLY A 179 -9.78 2.44 27.68
N PHE A 180 -8.72 1.64 27.53
CA PHE A 180 -8.67 0.52 26.61
C PHE A 180 -8.84 -0.83 27.33
N SER A 181 -9.45 -1.79 26.64
CA SER A 181 -9.55 -3.18 27.10
C SER A 181 -8.46 -4.07 26.51
N ASP A 182 -8.24 -5.24 27.13
CA ASP A 182 -7.39 -6.30 26.55
C ASP A 182 -7.94 -6.76 25.19
N GLU A 183 -9.27 -6.94 25.07
CA GLU A 183 -9.91 -7.32 23.80
C GLU A 183 -9.58 -6.36 22.64
N GLN A 184 -9.52 -5.04 22.91
CA GLN A 184 -9.12 -4.04 21.92
C GLN A 184 -7.67 -4.21 21.49
N MET A 185 -6.76 -4.49 22.42
CA MET A 185 -5.36 -4.77 22.11
C MET A 185 -5.22 -6.06 21.31
N GLN A 186 -5.84 -7.16 21.75
CA GLN A 186 -5.81 -8.44 21.05
C GLN A 186 -6.36 -8.32 19.64
N SER A 187 -7.45 -7.57 19.44
CA SER A 187 -8.02 -7.33 18.12
C SER A 187 -7.01 -6.66 17.17
N LEU A 188 -6.16 -5.74 17.64
CA LEU A 188 -5.12 -5.09 16.82
C LEU A 188 -3.96 -6.05 16.48
N LEU A 189 -3.62 -6.97 17.37
CA LEU A 189 -2.67 -8.05 17.13
C LEU A 189 -3.21 -9.04 16.09
N GLU A 190 -4.46 -9.48 16.25
CA GLU A 190 -5.11 -10.46 15.39
C GLU A 190 -5.24 -9.99 13.94
N ILE A 191 -5.60 -8.71 13.73
CA ILE A 191 -5.67 -8.15 12.38
C ILE A 191 -4.28 -7.79 11.83
N GLY A 192 -3.21 -7.93 12.62
CA GLY A 192 -1.83 -7.73 12.16
C GLY A 192 -1.41 -6.28 12.03
N LEU A 193 -1.95 -5.37 12.83
CA LEU A 193 -1.46 -3.99 12.90
C LEU A 193 -0.20 -3.86 13.76
N MET A 194 0.01 -4.82 14.65
CA MET A 194 1.20 -4.90 15.49
C MET A 194 1.51 -6.35 15.86
N TYR A 195 2.67 -6.57 16.46
CA TYR A 195 3.09 -7.84 17.05
C TYR A 195 3.88 -7.60 18.33
N ILE A 196 4.06 -8.66 19.12
CA ILE A 196 4.95 -8.67 20.27
C ILE A 196 6.25 -9.36 19.83
N GLY A 197 7.36 -8.63 19.93
CA GLY A 197 8.72 -9.14 19.71
C GLY A 197 9.50 -9.20 21.01
N ALA A 198 10.71 -9.75 20.97
CA ALA A 198 11.64 -9.77 22.11
C ALA A 198 12.76 -8.73 21.90
N VAL A 199 13.08 -7.99 22.95
CA VAL A 199 14.18 -7.02 22.97
C VAL A 199 15.06 -7.24 24.20
N ASN A 200 16.37 -7.11 24.03
CA ASN A 200 17.32 -7.19 25.13
C ASN A 200 17.54 -5.79 25.72
N VAL A 201 17.26 -5.63 27.01
CA VAL A 201 17.44 -4.38 27.73
C VAL A 201 18.62 -4.53 28.68
N ASN A 202 19.54 -3.56 28.66
CA ASN A 202 20.64 -3.53 29.62
C ASN A 202 20.10 -3.16 31.00
N VAL A 203 20.35 -4.02 31.98
CA VAL A 203 19.98 -3.76 33.37
C VAL A 203 20.96 -2.73 33.93
N PRO A 204 20.48 -1.58 34.46
CA PRO A 204 21.35 -0.61 35.11
C PRO A 204 22.18 -1.28 36.20
N LEU A 205 23.46 -0.89 36.32
CA LEU A 205 24.44 -1.53 37.21
C LEU A 205 23.95 -1.63 38.68
N GLU A 206 23.08 -0.71 39.10
CA GLU A 206 22.50 -0.60 40.43
C GLU A 206 21.43 -1.66 40.74
N LEU A 207 20.90 -2.32 39.71
CA LEU A 207 19.82 -3.32 39.79
C LEU A 207 20.27 -4.72 39.32
N GLN A 208 21.56 -4.89 38.97
CA GLN A 208 22.11 -6.17 38.54
C GLN A 208 22.19 -7.15 39.72
N ILE A 209 21.33 -8.17 39.73
CA ILE A 209 21.37 -9.26 40.71
C ILE A 209 22.10 -10.48 40.14
N ASP A 210 21.89 -10.83 38.86
CA ASP A 210 22.48 -12.03 38.24
C ASP A 210 22.84 -11.90 36.74
N SER A 211 22.22 -10.99 35.98
CA SER A 211 22.54 -10.78 34.54
C SER A 211 22.68 -9.31 34.17
N GLU A 212 23.54 -9.03 33.19
CA GLU A 212 23.71 -7.68 32.62
C GLU A 212 22.57 -7.31 31.64
N ILE A 213 21.82 -8.31 31.20
CA ILE A 213 20.78 -8.20 30.17
C ILE A 213 19.52 -8.90 30.68
N GLU A 214 18.38 -8.23 30.50
CA GLU A 214 17.04 -8.78 30.72
C GLU A 214 16.30 -8.82 29.38
N GLU A 215 15.58 -9.91 29.12
CA GLU A 215 14.73 -10.07 27.94
C GLU A 215 13.36 -9.46 28.23
N HIS A 216 12.96 -8.50 27.40
CA HIS A 216 11.67 -7.82 27.49
C HIS A 216 10.84 -8.17 26.26
N GLU A 217 9.55 -8.33 26.45
CA GLU A 217 8.58 -8.31 25.36
C GLU A 217 8.30 -6.85 24.96
N CYS A 218 8.26 -6.58 23.65
CA CYS A 218 8.06 -5.24 23.10
C CYS A 218 6.99 -5.28 22.00
N PHE A 219 6.06 -4.33 22.06
CA PHE A 219 5.09 -4.12 21.00
C PHE A 219 5.70 -3.32 19.86
N GLU A 220 5.64 -3.88 18.65
CA GLU A 220 6.10 -3.23 17.44
C GLU A 220 5.00 -3.17 16.39
N LEU A 221 4.85 -2.00 15.76
CA LEU A 221 3.91 -1.86 14.66
C LEU A 221 4.37 -2.65 13.43
N THR A 222 3.42 -3.20 12.68
CA THR A 222 3.71 -3.70 11.34
C THR A 222 3.86 -2.54 10.36
N ALA A 223 4.27 -2.82 9.11
CA ALA A 223 4.28 -1.80 8.06
C ALA A 223 2.88 -1.18 7.83
N VAL A 224 1.82 -1.96 8.05
CA VAL A 224 0.43 -1.49 7.94
C VAL A 224 0.07 -0.61 9.15
N GLY A 225 0.36 -1.05 10.38
CA GLY A 225 0.14 -0.25 11.59
C GLY A 225 0.82 1.12 11.53
N ARG A 226 2.10 1.16 11.12
CA ARG A 226 2.83 2.41 10.88
C ARG A 226 2.18 3.28 9.80
N GLY A 227 1.67 2.65 8.74
CA GLY A 227 0.98 3.38 7.68
C GLY A 227 -0.32 4.03 8.15
N ILE A 228 -1.10 3.34 8.98
CA ILE A 228 -2.33 3.87 9.57
C ILE A 228 -2.04 5.09 10.45
N LEU A 229 -1.01 5.03 11.30
CA LEU A 229 -0.61 6.17 12.14
C LEU A 229 -0.12 7.37 11.32
N LYS A 230 0.56 7.13 10.21
CA LYS A 230 1.03 8.19 9.30
C LYS A 230 -0.06 8.76 8.39
N GLY A 231 -1.31 8.28 8.51
CA GLY A 231 -2.42 8.67 7.65
C GLY A 231 -2.27 8.20 6.20
N ILE A 232 -1.41 7.19 5.95
CA ILE A 232 -1.23 6.57 4.64
C ILE A 232 -2.48 5.75 4.30
N TYR A 233 -3.01 5.00 5.27
CA TYR A 233 -4.27 4.27 5.14
C TYR A 233 -5.40 5.04 5.84
N ARG A 234 -6.54 5.14 5.17
CA ARG A 234 -7.81 5.62 5.72
C ARG A 234 -8.73 4.47 6.07
#